data_AF-A0A2N5A682-F1
#
_entry.id   AF-A0A2N5A682-F1
#
_cell.length_a   1.000
_cell.length_b   1.000
_cell.length_c   1.000
_cell.angle_alpha   90.00
_cell.angle_beta   90.00
_cell.angle_gamma   90.00
#
_symmetry.space_group_name_H-M   'P 1'
#
loop_
_entity.id
_entity.type
_entity.pdbx_description
1 polymer ?
#
loop_
_entity_poly.entity_id
_entity_poly.type
_entity_poly.pdbx_seq_one_letter_code
_entity_poly.pdbx_strand_id
1 'polypeptide(L)'
;CQRLDELMAGSEAGVIGWQVCHDLDGVERIYAMRKKAVGLLGNAKGAAKPIPFAEDTCVPPEHLADYIVEFRALLDSHGLSYGMFGHVDAGVLHVRPALDMCDPQQEVLMKQISDDVVALTAKYGGLLWGEHGKGFRAEYSPAFFGEALYGELRKIKAVFDPDNRLNPGKICPPEGVDAPMMKVDAVKRGTWDRQIPIAVRSSWRGAMECNGNGLCFNFDVKSPMCPSMKVSNQRIHSPKGRATLVREWLRLLADRGVDPNQLEKALPEQGVSLRSL
;
A
#
# COMPACT_ATOMS: atom_id res chain seq x y z
N CYS A 1 -11.01 36.25 -5.27
CA CYS A 1 -10.86 35.09 -6.17
C CYS A 1 -11.15 35.41 -7.64
N GLN A 2 -11.10 36.68 -8.05
CA GLN A 2 -11.45 37.11 -9.41
C GLN A 2 -10.70 36.35 -10.53
N ARG A 3 -9.40 36.11 -10.35
CA ARG A 3 -8.61 35.31 -11.30
C ARG A 3 -9.15 33.89 -11.49
N LEU A 4 -9.67 33.25 -10.43
CA LEU A 4 -10.26 31.92 -10.53
C LEU A 4 -11.61 31.95 -11.27
N ASP A 5 -12.40 33.01 -11.04
CA ASP A 5 -13.67 33.22 -11.76
C ASP A 5 -13.43 33.42 -13.27
N GLU A 6 -12.41 34.19 -13.63
CA GLU A 6 -12.00 34.41 -15.02
C GLU A 6 -11.54 33.10 -15.69
N LEU A 7 -10.69 32.31 -15.01
CA LEU A 7 -10.25 31.00 -15.51
C LEU A 7 -11.42 30.03 -15.70
N MET A 8 -12.39 30.01 -14.78
CA MET A 8 -13.59 29.18 -14.90
C MET A 8 -14.48 29.63 -16.07
N ALA A 9 -14.70 30.94 -16.22
CA ALA A 9 -15.47 31.48 -17.34
C ALA A 9 -14.83 31.18 -18.70
N GLY A 10 -13.50 31.19 -18.76
CA GLY A 10 -12.72 30.82 -19.95
C GLY A 10 -12.56 29.31 -20.17
N SER A 11 -12.95 28.46 -19.22
CA SER A 11 -12.61 27.02 -19.21
C SER A 11 -11.10 26.75 -19.34
N GLU A 12 -10.30 27.63 -18.74
CA GLU A 12 -8.83 27.62 -18.81
C GLU A 12 -8.22 26.92 -17.59
N ALA A 13 -7.00 26.40 -17.76
CA ALA A 13 -6.21 25.75 -16.70
C ALA A 13 -6.90 24.60 -15.94
N GLY A 14 -8.03 24.09 -16.44
CA GLY A 14 -8.79 23.00 -15.82
C GLY A 14 -9.50 23.38 -14.51
N VAL A 15 -9.67 24.67 -14.22
CA VAL A 15 -10.38 25.11 -13.01
C VAL A 15 -11.89 24.91 -13.19
N ILE A 16 -12.49 24.04 -12.38
CA ILE A 16 -13.92 23.71 -12.44
C ILE A 16 -14.75 24.30 -11.28
N GLY A 17 -14.09 24.90 -10.28
CA GLY A 17 -14.75 25.44 -9.10
C GLY A 17 -13.76 25.91 -8.04
N TRP A 18 -14.19 26.83 -7.18
CA TRP A 18 -13.48 27.20 -5.96
C TRP A 18 -14.48 27.53 -4.83
N GLN A 19 -14.02 27.38 -3.59
CA GLN A 19 -14.77 27.80 -2.41
C GLN A 19 -13.77 28.31 -1.37
N VAL A 20 -14.10 29.43 -0.72
CA VAL A 20 -13.36 29.91 0.46
C VAL A 20 -14.12 29.46 1.71
N CYS A 21 -13.40 28.86 2.66
CA CYS A 21 -13.94 28.45 3.96
C CYS A 21 -13.43 29.39 5.04
N HIS A 22 -14.35 30.01 5.78
CA HIS A 22 -14.02 30.94 6.87
C HIS A 22 -14.30 30.35 8.26
N ASP A 23 -15.17 29.35 8.34
CA ASP A 23 -15.54 28.62 9.56
C ASP A 23 -14.75 27.32 9.72
N LEU A 24 -14.58 26.89 10.98
CA LEU A 24 -13.87 25.67 11.33
C LEU A 24 -14.50 24.44 10.65
N ASP A 25 -15.82 24.32 10.65
CA ASP A 25 -16.52 23.18 10.05
C ASP A 25 -16.25 23.06 8.54
N GLY A 26 -16.16 24.19 7.84
CA GLY A 26 -15.78 24.25 6.43
C GLY A 26 -14.34 23.75 6.19
N VAL A 27 -13.39 24.23 7.00
CA VAL A 27 -11.97 23.79 6.93
C VAL A 27 -11.85 22.30 7.23
N GLU A 28 -12.52 21.82 8.28
CA GLU A 28 -12.50 20.42 8.68
C GLU A 28 -13.10 19.50 7.62
N ARG A 29 -14.15 19.95 6.91
CA ARG A 29 -14.73 19.20 5.78
C ARG A 29 -13.71 18.99 4.65
N ILE A 30 -12.97 20.03 4.25
CA ILE A 30 -11.91 19.92 3.23
C ILE A 30 -10.80 18.98 3.71
N TYR A 31 -10.36 19.14 4.96
CA TYR A 31 -9.30 18.31 5.52
C TYR A 31 -9.73 16.85 5.65
N ALA A 32 -10.99 16.59 6.04
CA ALA A 32 -11.56 15.26 6.08
C ALA A 32 -11.58 14.61 4.68
N MET A 33 -11.90 15.36 3.63
CA MET A 33 -11.82 14.86 2.25
C MET A 33 -10.39 14.41 1.91
N ARG A 34 -9.38 15.26 2.14
CA ARG A 34 -7.96 14.93 1.89
C ARG A 34 -7.49 13.73 2.72
N LYS A 35 -7.90 13.63 3.99
CA LYS A 35 -7.60 12.49 4.88
C LYS A 35 -8.24 11.18 4.37
N LYS A 36 -9.45 11.25 3.79
CA LYS A 36 -10.18 10.09 3.28
C LYS A 36 -9.71 9.63 1.88
N ALA A 37 -9.04 10.49 1.11
CA ALA A 37 -8.63 10.19 -0.27
C ALA A 37 -7.87 8.86 -0.41
N VAL A 38 -6.96 8.55 0.51
CA VAL A 38 -6.19 7.29 0.49
C VAL A 38 -7.09 6.06 0.68
N GLY A 39 -8.08 6.15 1.57
CA GLY A 39 -9.06 5.08 1.78
C GLY A 39 -9.99 4.90 0.57
N LEU A 40 -10.37 6.00 -0.07
CA LEU A 40 -11.21 6.00 -1.28
C LEU A 40 -10.48 5.34 -2.46
N LEU A 41 -9.19 5.61 -2.65
CA LEU A 41 -8.35 4.95 -3.66
C LEU A 41 -8.32 3.42 -3.45
N GLY A 42 -8.27 2.97 -2.20
CA GLY A 42 -8.30 1.54 -1.87
C GLY A 42 -9.60 0.82 -2.28
N ASN A 43 -10.69 1.57 -2.47
CA ASN A 43 -12.00 1.04 -2.89
C ASN A 43 -12.22 1.11 -4.42
N ALA A 44 -11.16 1.32 -5.20
CA ALA A 44 -11.25 1.30 -6.67
C ALA A 44 -11.88 -0.01 -7.18
N LYS A 45 -12.77 0.08 -8.17
CA LYS A 45 -13.40 -1.09 -8.79
C LYS A 45 -12.38 -1.86 -9.64
N GLY A 46 -12.61 -3.16 -9.82
CA GLY A 46 -11.75 -4.03 -10.63
C GLY A 46 -10.74 -4.84 -9.81
N ALA A 47 -10.01 -5.71 -10.51
CA ALA A 47 -8.97 -6.57 -9.93
C ALA A 47 -7.67 -5.79 -9.66
N ALA A 48 -7.32 -4.86 -10.55
CA ALA A 48 -6.22 -3.95 -10.34
C ALA A 48 -6.53 -2.98 -9.18
N LYS A 49 -5.61 -2.86 -8.22
CA LYS A 49 -5.76 -2.01 -7.04
C LYS A 49 -4.59 -1.03 -6.93
N PRO A 50 -4.82 0.22 -6.50
CA PRO A 50 -3.73 1.16 -6.20
C PRO A 50 -2.83 0.61 -5.08
N ILE A 51 -1.57 0.30 -5.39
CA ILE A 51 -0.64 -0.34 -4.46
C ILE A 51 0.48 0.63 -4.06
N PRO A 52 0.84 0.71 -2.76
CA PRO A 52 1.88 1.59 -2.24
C PRO A 52 3.30 1.03 -2.47
N PHE A 53 3.75 0.91 -3.72
CA PHE A 53 5.10 0.41 -4.02
C PHE A 53 6.05 1.46 -4.62
N ALA A 54 5.49 2.51 -5.24
CA ALA A 54 6.22 3.62 -5.85
C ALA A 54 5.85 4.96 -5.20
N GLU A 55 5.56 4.96 -3.89
CA GLU A 55 5.14 6.15 -3.15
C GLU A 55 6.28 6.75 -2.31
N ASP A 56 6.01 7.92 -1.73
CA ASP A 56 6.85 8.56 -0.71
C ASP A 56 8.23 9.00 -1.21
N THR A 57 8.33 9.32 -2.50
CA THR A 57 9.52 9.94 -3.07
C THR A 57 9.54 11.42 -2.71
N CYS A 58 10.70 11.93 -2.30
CA CYS A 58 10.91 13.33 -1.97
C CYS A 58 12.00 13.91 -2.88
N VAL A 59 11.72 15.02 -3.54
CA VAL A 59 12.68 15.76 -4.38
C VAL A 59 12.73 17.22 -3.93
N PRO A 60 13.81 17.99 -4.20
CA PRO A 60 13.81 19.42 -3.96
C PRO A 60 12.56 20.10 -4.56
N PRO A 61 11.82 20.93 -3.80
CA PRO A 61 10.54 21.50 -4.26
C PRO A 61 10.63 22.25 -5.60
N GLU A 62 11.76 22.87 -5.90
CA GLU A 62 12.05 23.54 -7.18
C GLU A 62 12.04 22.60 -8.38
N HIS A 63 12.24 21.29 -8.16
CA HIS A 63 12.24 20.24 -9.18
C HIS A 63 10.94 19.44 -9.22
N LEU A 64 10.03 19.65 -8.26
CA LEU A 64 8.85 18.81 -8.09
C LEU A 64 7.93 18.81 -9.31
N ALA A 65 7.77 19.95 -9.99
CA ALA A 65 6.90 20.05 -11.16
C ALA A 65 7.40 19.17 -12.33
N ASP A 66 8.68 19.26 -12.68
CA ASP A 66 9.29 18.47 -13.75
C ASP A 66 9.33 16.98 -13.38
N TYR A 67 9.64 16.68 -12.11
CA TYR A 67 9.57 15.32 -11.57
C TYR A 67 8.18 14.71 -11.72
N ILE A 68 7.10 15.45 -11.40
CA ILE A 68 5.72 14.99 -11.59
C ILE A 68 5.44 14.71 -13.06
N VAL A 69 5.87 15.57 -13.99
CA VAL A 69 5.64 15.39 -15.43
C VAL A 69 6.30 14.11 -15.93
N GLU A 70 7.57 13.87 -15.59
CA GLU A 70 8.28 12.66 -16.01
C GLU A 70 7.74 11.39 -15.33
N PHE A 71 7.39 11.46 -14.05
CA PHE A 71 6.80 10.32 -13.35
C PHE A 71 5.44 9.94 -13.97
N ARG A 72 4.61 10.93 -14.31
CA ARG A 72 3.37 10.67 -15.05
C ARG A 72 3.65 10.02 -16.40
N ALA A 73 4.57 10.56 -17.18
CA ALA A 73 4.95 9.99 -18.47
C ALA A 73 5.43 8.53 -18.34
N LEU A 74 6.21 8.21 -17.31
CA LEU A 74 6.63 6.84 -17.00
C LEU A 74 5.42 5.93 -16.79
N LEU A 75 4.48 6.30 -15.91
CA LEU A 75 3.30 5.46 -15.63
C LEU A 75 2.35 5.37 -16.83
N ASP A 76 2.17 6.47 -17.55
CA ASP A 76 1.33 6.56 -18.75
C ASP A 76 1.90 5.68 -19.87
N SER A 77 3.23 5.59 -20.00
CA SER A 77 3.89 4.71 -21.00
C SER A 77 3.61 3.22 -20.78
N HIS A 78 3.29 2.84 -19.54
CA HIS A 78 2.85 1.48 -19.18
C HIS A 78 1.32 1.32 -19.16
N GLY A 79 0.56 2.36 -19.53
CA GLY A 79 -0.90 2.33 -19.57
C GLY A 79 -1.56 2.17 -18.19
N LEU A 80 -0.89 2.61 -17.12
CA LEU A 80 -1.39 2.42 -15.76
C LEU A 80 -2.29 3.57 -15.31
N SER A 81 -3.39 3.21 -14.64
CA SER A 81 -4.15 4.16 -13.81
C SER A 81 -3.44 4.34 -12.46
N TYR A 82 -3.37 5.56 -11.93
CA TYR A 82 -2.72 5.82 -10.65
C TYR A 82 -3.40 6.94 -9.87
N GLY A 83 -3.28 6.86 -8.54
CA GLY A 83 -3.52 8.00 -7.66
C GLY A 83 -2.21 8.70 -7.34
N MET A 84 -2.19 10.03 -7.43
CA MET A 84 -1.04 10.86 -7.11
C MET A 84 -1.47 11.99 -6.16
N PHE A 85 -0.81 12.09 -5.00
CA PHE A 85 -1.08 13.08 -3.96
C PHE A 85 0.19 13.29 -3.15
N GLY A 86 0.32 14.37 -2.38
CA GLY A 86 1.60 14.66 -1.73
C GLY A 86 1.55 15.80 -0.73
N HIS A 87 2.74 16.17 -0.28
CA HIS A 87 3.07 17.36 0.50
C HIS A 87 3.98 18.22 -0.39
N VAL A 88 3.34 19.07 -1.20
CA VAL A 88 4.01 19.86 -2.25
C VAL A 88 5.06 20.80 -1.65
N ASP A 89 4.78 21.34 -0.47
CA ASP A 89 5.67 22.19 0.31
C ASP A 89 6.98 21.50 0.71
N ALA A 90 6.93 20.18 0.95
CA ALA A 90 8.08 19.37 1.32
C ALA A 90 8.71 18.61 0.14
N GLY A 91 8.18 18.75 -1.08
CA GLY A 91 8.66 17.99 -2.23
C GLY A 91 8.28 16.51 -2.21
N VAL A 92 7.36 16.09 -1.33
CA VAL A 92 6.97 14.69 -1.11
C VAL A 92 5.79 14.31 -2.00
N LEU A 93 5.93 13.21 -2.73
CA LEU A 93 4.92 12.65 -3.62
C LEU A 93 4.59 11.20 -3.25
N HIS A 94 3.30 10.92 -3.08
CA HIS A 94 2.74 9.59 -2.92
C HIS A 94 2.03 9.18 -4.21
N VAL A 95 2.55 8.13 -4.84
CA VAL A 95 2.01 7.59 -6.09
C VAL A 95 1.62 6.14 -5.89
N ARG A 96 0.40 5.80 -6.27
CA ARG A 96 -0.16 4.45 -6.16
C ARG A 96 -0.66 3.98 -7.51
N PRO A 97 0.21 3.37 -8.33
CA PRO A 97 -0.19 2.70 -9.56
C PRO A 97 -1.13 1.54 -9.26
N ALA A 98 -2.15 1.37 -10.10
CA ALA A 98 -3.11 0.28 -9.99
C ALA A 98 -2.61 -0.95 -10.75
N LEU A 99 -2.34 -2.04 -10.01
CA LEU A 99 -1.89 -3.32 -10.58
C LEU A 99 -2.73 -4.47 -10.02
N ASP A 100 -2.95 -5.51 -10.83
CA ASP A 100 -3.45 -6.80 -10.35
C ASP A 100 -2.26 -7.69 -9.98
N MET A 101 -1.98 -7.82 -8.68
CA MET A 101 -0.89 -8.66 -8.20
C MET A 101 -1.15 -10.16 -8.38
N CYS A 102 -2.36 -10.58 -8.78
CA CYS A 102 -2.60 -11.96 -9.20
C CYS A 102 -2.12 -12.23 -10.63
N ASP A 103 -1.87 -11.20 -11.44
CA ASP A 103 -1.27 -11.30 -12.77
C ASP A 103 0.27 -11.35 -12.64
N PRO A 104 0.93 -12.45 -13.06
CA PRO A 104 2.39 -12.57 -13.01
C PRO A 104 3.12 -11.48 -13.78
N GLN A 105 2.59 -11.01 -14.91
CA GLN A 105 3.25 -9.99 -15.73
C GLN A 105 3.22 -8.64 -15.03
N GLN A 106 2.11 -8.30 -14.38
CA GLN A 106 2.01 -7.08 -13.59
C GLN A 106 2.85 -7.11 -12.31
N GLU A 107 3.09 -8.29 -11.74
CA GLU A 107 4.05 -8.44 -10.64
C GLU A 107 5.49 -8.15 -11.09
N VAL A 108 5.88 -8.57 -12.29
CA VAL A 108 7.19 -8.22 -12.88
C VAL A 108 7.25 -6.72 -13.17
N LEU A 109 6.20 -6.16 -13.78
CA LEU A 109 6.08 -4.74 -14.07
C LEU A 109 6.21 -3.87 -12.80
N MET A 110 5.65 -4.32 -11.66
CA MET A 110 5.81 -3.63 -10.37
C MET A 110 7.29 -3.42 -10.01
N LYS A 111 8.14 -4.44 -10.23
CA LYS A 111 9.58 -4.32 -9.95
C LYS A 111 10.26 -3.36 -10.92
N GLN A 112 9.95 -3.47 -12.22
CA GLN A 112 10.50 -2.59 -13.25
C GLN A 112 10.21 -1.12 -12.93
N ILE A 113 8.93 -0.79 -12.66
CA ILE A 113 8.52 0.56 -12.28
C ILE A 113 9.20 1.00 -10.98
N SER A 114 9.40 0.09 -10.03
CA SER A 114 10.14 0.43 -8.80
C SER A 114 11.57 0.88 -9.11
N ASP A 115 12.26 0.20 -10.03
CA ASP A 115 13.62 0.55 -10.44
C ASP A 115 13.67 1.84 -11.25
N ASP A 116 12.71 2.04 -12.15
CA ASP A 116 12.62 3.26 -12.96
C ASP A 116 12.33 4.49 -12.08
N VAL A 117 11.44 4.35 -11.09
CA VAL A 117 11.17 5.40 -10.11
C VAL A 117 12.40 5.68 -9.24
N VAL A 118 13.19 4.65 -8.91
CA VAL A 118 14.47 4.83 -8.22
C VAL A 118 15.43 5.68 -9.05
N ALA A 119 15.62 5.34 -10.31
CA ALA A 119 16.49 6.09 -11.22
C ALA A 119 15.98 7.52 -11.43
N LEU A 120 14.67 7.70 -11.60
CA LEU A 120 14.04 9.01 -11.74
C LEU A 120 14.22 9.87 -10.49
N THR A 121 13.99 9.30 -9.30
CA THR A 121 14.18 10.03 -8.03
C THR A 121 15.63 10.48 -7.88
N ALA A 122 16.60 9.60 -8.20
CA ALA A 122 18.02 9.92 -8.15
C ALA A 122 18.42 11.02 -9.16
N LYS A 123 17.86 11.00 -10.38
CA LYS A 123 18.07 12.04 -11.40
C LYS A 123 17.75 13.45 -10.87
N TYR A 124 16.72 13.55 -10.03
CA TYR A 124 16.26 14.82 -9.44
C TYR A 124 16.88 15.11 -8.05
N GLY A 125 17.91 14.36 -7.64
CA GLY A 125 18.57 14.56 -6.35
C GLY A 125 17.70 14.23 -5.14
N GLY A 126 16.68 13.38 -5.33
CA GLY A 126 15.71 13.04 -4.30
C GLY A 126 16.05 11.83 -3.44
N LEU A 127 15.11 11.46 -2.58
CA LEU A 127 15.12 10.27 -1.71
C LEU A 127 13.84 9.46 -1.90
N LEU A 128 13.91 8.15 -1.70
CA LEU A 128 12.76 7.24 -1.80
C LEU A 128 11.81 7.23 -0.61
N TRP A 129 12.21 7.92 0.48
CA TRP A 129 11.52 7.89 1.77
C TRP A 129 11.46 9.30 2.35
N GLY A 130 10.33 9.98 2.15
CA GLY A 130 10.02 11.25 2.78
C GLY A 130 9.52 11.06 4.21
N GLU A 131 8.43 10.32 4.38
CA GLU A 131 7.75 10.13 5.67
C GLU A 131 7.49 8.65 6.05
N HIS A 132 7.45 7.74 5.08
CA HIS A 132 7.14 6.34 5.30
C HIS A 132 8.40 5.49 5.59
N GLY A 133 8.17 4.29 6.12
CA GLY A 133 9.23 3.32 6.37
C GLY A 133 9.79 2.70 5.07
N LYS A 134 11.04 2.21 5.13
CA LYS A 134 11.75 1.70 3.96
C LYS A 134 11.23 0.35 3.43
N GLY A 135 10.70 -0.49 4.31
CA GLY A 135 10.08 -1.77 3.94
C GLY A 135 11.00 -2.66 3.10
N PHE A 136 10.50 -3.16 1.98
CA PHE A 136 11.26 -4.00 1.05
C PHE A 136 12.08 -3.16 0.07
N ARG A 137 11.74 -1.87 -0.10
CA ARG A 137 12.52 -0.92 -0.91
C ARG A 137 13.86 -0.59 -0.25
N ALA A 138 14.06 -0.98 1.00
CA ALA A 138 15.33 -0.80 1.69
C ALA A 138 16.51 -1.45 0.97
N GLU A 139 16.28 -2.38 0.04
CA GLU A 139 17.33 -2.88 -0.85
C GLU A 139 18.07 -1.77 -1.62
N TYR A 140 17.42 -0.62 -1.88
CA TYR A 140 18.01 0.54 -2.56
C TYR A 140 18.78 1.46 -1.60
N SER A 141 18.74 1.20 -0.29
CA SER A 141 19.35 2.08 0.73
C SER A 141 20.85 2.32 0.49
N PRO A 142 21.68 1.31 0.13
CA PRO A 142 23.09 1.56 -0.14
C PRO A 142 23.32 2.60 -1.25
N ALA A 143 22.47 2.61 -2.29
CA ALA A 143 22.61 3.53 -3.41
C ALA A 143 22.28 4.99 -3.02
N PHE A 144 21.30 5.21 -2.12
CA PHE A 144 20.90 6.56 -1.70
C PHE A 144 21.71 7.11 -0.54
N PHE A 145 22.14 6.26 0.39
CA PHE A 145 22.92 6.68 1.56
C PHE A 145 24.44 6.62 1.32
N GLY A 146 24.88 5.92 0.28
CA GLY A 146 26.29 5.64 0.05
C GLY A 146 26.90 4.78 1.15
N GLU A 147 28.18 4.41 0.98
CA GLU A 147 28.85 3.51 1.92
C GLU A 147 28.96 4.09 3.33
N ALA A 148 29.23 5.40 3.45
CA ALA A 148 29.44 6.06 4.74
C ALA A 148 28.17 6.05 5.61
N LEU A 149 27.06 6.63 5.14
CA LEU A 149 25.84 6.72 5.94
C LEU A 149 25.17 5.35 6.09
N TYR A 150 25.24 4.50 5.07
CA TYR A 150 24.75 3.11 5.20
C TYR A 150 25.56 2.34 6.25
N GLY A 151 26.89 2.53 6.30
CA GLY A 151 27.75 1.96 7.34
C GLY A 151 27.36 2.38 8.75
N GLU A 152 27.09 3.68 8.97
CA GLU A 152 26.63 4.17 10.28
C GLU A 152 25.29 3.55 10.71
N LEU A 153 24.35 3.34 9.78
CA LEU A 153 23.11 2.63 10.08
C LEU A 153 23.37 1.19 10.53
N ARG A 154 24.34 0.51 9.91
CA ARG A 154 24.72 -0.87 10.27
C ARG A 154 25.39 -0.94 11.64
N LYS A 155 26.20 0.05 12.01
CA LYS A 155 26.80 0.17 13.36
C LYS A 155 25.73 0.32 14.43
N ILE A 156 24.76 1.22 14.20
CA ILE A 156 23.62 1.39 15.11
C ILE A 156 22.86 0.06 15.25
N LYS A 157 22.58 -0.62 14.13
CA LYS A 157 21.92 -1.92 14.13
C LYS A 157 22.71 -2.97 14.92
N ALA A 158 24.04 -3.01 14.80
CA ALA A 158 24.90 -3.95 15.53
C ALA A 158 24.86 -3.76 17.05
N VAL A 159 24.77 -2.51 17.53
CA VAL A 159 24.69 -2.23 18.97
C VAL A 159 23.39 -2.74 19.58
N PHE A 160 22.26 -2.60 18.88
CA PHE A 160 20.93 -2.94 19.42
C PHE A 160 20.41 -4.33 19.01
N ASP A 161 20.95 -4.93 17.96
CA ASP A 161 20.53 -6.24 17.44
C ASP A 161 21.70 -6.99 16.77
N PRO A 162 22.73 -7.38 17.54
CA PRO A 162 23.95 -8.02 17.02
C PRO A 162 23.65 -9.35 16.30
N ASP A 163 22.65 -10.08 16.78
CA ASP A 163 22.24 -11.37 16.21
C ASP A 163 21.23 -11.22 15.05
N ASN A 164 20.92 -9.99 14.62
CA ASN A 164 20.00 -9.67 13.53
C ASN A 164 18.59 -10.31 13.66
N ARG A 165 18.04 -10.34 14.87
CA ARG A 165 16.75 -10.98 15.21
C ARG A 165 15.55 -10.06 14.96
N LEU A 166 15.76 -8.75 15.01
CA LEU A 166 14.72 -7.74 14.91
C LEU A 166 14.50 -7.32 13.44
N ASN A 167 13.52 -7.97 12.81
CA ASN A 167 13.03 -7.65 11.45
C ASN A 167 14.14 -7.67 10.36
N PRO A 168 14.85 -8.80 10.19
CA PRO A 168 15.96 -8.92 9.25
C PRO A 168 15.55 -8.58 7.81
N GLY A 169 16.47 -7.96 7.07
CA GLY A 169 16.31 -7.65 5.66
C GLY A 169 15.41 -6.43 5.33
N LYS A 170 15.01 -5.61 6.31
CA LYS A 170 14.11 -4.45 6.09
C LYS A 170 14.75 -3.06 6.14
N ILE A 171 15.89 -2.89 6.79
CA ILE A 171 16.57 -1.58 6.87
C ILE A 171 18.04 -1.76 6.49
N CYS A 172 18.77 -2.51 7.30
CA CYS A 172 20.12 -2.97 7.05
C CYS A 172 20.43 -4.16 7.96
N PRO A 173 21.39 -5.03 7.58
CA PRO A 173 21.97 -6.00 8.50
C PRO A 173 22.96 -5.29 9.46
N PRO A 174 23.24 -5.83 10.65
CA PRO A 174 24.27 -5.27 11.53
C PRO A 174 25.64 -5.27 10.85
N GLU A 175 26.52 -4.37 11.30
CA GLU A 175 27.92 -4.34 10.84
C GLU A 175 28.60 -5.69 11.13
N GLY A 176 29.44 -6.15 10.20
CA GLY A 176 30.10 -7.47 10.28
C GLY A 176 29.22 -8.67 9.93
N VAL A 177 27.91 -8.48 9.75
CA VAL A 177 26.99 -9.54 9.29
C VAL A 177 26.62 -9.32 7.84
N ASP A 178 26.93 -10.29 6.99
CA ASP A 178 26.52 -10.32 5.59
C ASP A 178 25.20 -11.09 5.45
N ALA A 179 24.09 -10.42 5.78
CA ALA A 179 22.75 -10.96 5.65
C ALA A 179 22.01 -10.29 4.48
N PRO A 180 21.27 -11.05 3.66
CA PRO A 180 20.60 -10.52 2.49
C PRO A 180 19.46 -9.57 2.87
N MET A 181 19.31 -8.52 2.07
CA MET A 181 18.14 -7.64 2.13
C MET A 181 16.95 -8.30 1.44
N MET A 182 15.75 -8.08 1.98
CA MET A 182 14.52 -8.49 1.31
C MET A 182 14.33 -7.61 0.07
N LYS A 183 14.08 -8.27 -1.06
CA LYS A 183 13.97 -7.63 -2.37
C LYS A 183 12.54 -7.23 -2.67
N VAL A 184 12.34 -6.18 -3.44
CA VAL A 184 11.03 -5.69 -3.91
C VAL A 184 10.32 -6.76 -4.74
N ASP A 185 11.06 -7.58 -5.47
CA ASP A 185 10.54 -8.72 -6.25
C ASP A 185 10.33 -10.01 -5.42
N ALA A 186 10.61 -10.01 -4.12
CA ALA A 186 10.33 -11.15 -3.25
C ALA A 186 8.86 -11.58 -3.34
N VAL A 187 8.59 -12.86 -3.07
CA VAL A 187 7.26 -13.47 -3.18
C VAL A 187 6.22 -12.65 -2.43
N LYS A 188 5.19 -12.20 -3.14
CA LYS A 188 4.12 -11.37 -2.60
C LYS A 188 2.87 -12.20 -2.32
N ARG A 189 1.93 -11.57 -1.62
CA ARG A 189 0.59 -12.13 -1.40
C ARG A 189 -0.06 -12.57 -2.72
N GLY A 190 0.09 -11.78 -3.78
CA GLY A 190 -0.49 -12.06 -5.11
C GLY A 190 -0.04 -13.38 -5.73
N THR A 191 1.19 -13.83 -5.45
CA THR A 191 1.73 -15.13 -5.88
C THR A 191 0.93 -16.31 -5.31
N TRP A 192 0.43 -16.17 -4.08
CA TRP A 192 -0.41 -17.17 -3.43
C TRP A 192 -1.89 -17.01 -3.81
N ASP A 193 -2.39 -15.77 -3.81
CA ASP A 193 -3.79 -15.47 -4.11
C ASP A 193 -4.18 -15.92 -5.53
N ARG A 194 -3.26 -15.89 -6.52
CA ARG A 194 -3.54 -16.34 -7.89
C ARG A 194 -3.79 -17.84 -8.04
N GLN A 195 -3.39 -18.65 -7.06
CA GLN A 195 -3.68 -20.09 -7.01
C GLN A 195 -5.16 -20.36 -6.69
N ILE A 196 -5.87 -19.36 -6.17
CA ILE A 196 -7.31 -19.45 -5.88
C ILE A 196 -8.09 -19.16 -7.18
N PRO A 197 -9.00 -20.06 -7.61
CA PRO A 197 -9.79 -19.86 -8.83
C PRO A 197 -10.53 -18.52 -8.84
N ILE A 198 -10.62 -17.88 -10.01
CA ILE A 198 -11.22 -16.55 -10.17
C ILE A 198 -12.67 -16.53 -9.64
N ALA A 199 -13.45 -17.58 -9.90
CA ALA A 199 -14.81 -17.72 -9.42
C ALA A 199 -14.88 -17.69 -7.88
N VAL A 200 -13.95 -18.40 -7.21
CA VAL A 200 -13.84 -18.41 -5.75
C VAL A 200 -13.42 -17.04 -5.23
N ARG A 201 -12.40 -16.40 -5.81
CA ARG A 201 -11.98 -15.05 -5.40
C ARG A 201 -13.12 -14.02 -5.53
N SER A 202 -13.99 -14.21 -6.53
CA SER A 202 -15.15 -13.33 -6.76
C SER A 202 -16.25 -13.54 -5.73
N SER A 203 -16.55 -14.79 -5.35
CA SER A 203 -17.54 -15.10 -4.32
C SER A 203 -17.06 -14.70 -2.92
N TRP A 204 -15.77 -14.83 -2.64
CA TRP A 204 -15.16 -14.58 -1.32
C TRP A 204 -14.49 -13.20 -1.20
N ARG A 205 -15.08 -12.19 -1.86
CA ARG A 205 -14.51 -10.84 -2.01
C ARG A 205 -14.06 -10.19 -0.70
N GLY A 206 -14.81 -10.34 0.39
CA GLY A 206 -14.48 -9.70 1.66
C GLY A 206 -13.07 -10.04 2.18
N ALA A 207 -12.62 -11.30 2.02
CA ALA A 207 -11.27 -11.70 2.40
C ALA A 207 -10.22 -11.27 1.36
N MET A 208 -10.58 -11.27 0.09
CA MET A 208 -9.70 -10.91 -1.04
C MET A 208 -9.42 -9.40 -1.11
N GLU A 209 -10.37 -8.57 -0.67
CA GLU A 209 -10.27 -7.10 -0.74
C GLU A 209 -9.46 -6.48 0.41
N CYS A 210 -9.07 -7.27 1.42
CA CYS A 210 -8.16 -6.80 2.46
C CYS A 210 -6.84 -6.33 1.82
N ASN A 211 -6.61 -5.01 1.79
CA ASN A 211 -5.41 -4.40 1.22
C ASN A 211 -4.13 -4.61 2.08
N GLY A 212 -4.26 -5.27 3.23
CA GLY A 212 -3.15 -5.57 4.12
C GLY A 212 -2.67 -4.40 4.98
N ASN A 213 -3.37 -3.26 5.03
CA ASN A 213 -3.03 -2.21 5.98
C ASN A 213 -3.20 -2.67 7.45
N GLY A 214 -2.50 -1.99 8.36
CA GLY A 214 -2.48 -2.32 9.78
C GLY A 214 -3.55 -1.62 10.63
N LEU A 215 -4.49 -0.87 10.04
CA LEU A 215 -5.45 -0.04 10.78
C LEU A 215 -6.35 -0.85 11.72
N CYS A 216 -6.55 -2.13 11.40
CA CYS A 216 -7.29 -3.06 12.24
C CYS A 216 -6.55 -3.49 13.52
N PHE A 217 -5.28 -3.12 13.69
CA PHE A 217 -4.53 -3.35 14.93
C PHE A 217 -4.63 -2.16 15.91
N ASN A 218 -5.70 -1.36 15.78
CA ASN A 218 -5.91 -0.21 16.66
C ASN A 218 -6.22 -0.61 18.11
N PHE A 219 -5.77 0.22 19.04
CA PHE A 219 -5.97 0.06 20.48
C PHE A 219 -7.17 0.84 21.03
N ASP A 220 -7.89 1.58 20.16
CA ASP A 220 -9.06 2.34 20.56
C ASP A 220 -10.20 1.41 20.97
N VAL A 221 -10.59 1.43 22.24
CA VAL A 221 -11.66 0.61 22.81
C VAL A 221 -13.03 0.87 22.17
N LYS A 222 -13.24 2.04 21.55
CA LYS A 222 -14.49 2.42 20.91
C LYS A 222 -14.54 2.06 19.42
N SER A 223 -13.42 1.69 18.82
CA SER A 223 -13.38 1.30 17.41
C SER A 223 -14.16 -0.01 17.18
N PRO A 224 -15.16 -0.03 16.29
CA PRO A 224 -15.91 -1.25 15.97
C PRO A 224 -14.98 -2.37 15.47
N MET A 225 -14.97 -3.49 16.18
CA MET A 225 -14.10 -4.63 15.87
C MET A 225 -14.66 -5.93 16.44
N CYS A 226 -14.20 -7.07 15.93
CA CYS A 226 -14.53 -8.38 16.48
C CYS A 226 -14.21 -8.41 18.00
N PRO A 227 -15.16 -8.80 18.87
CA PRO A 227 -14.92 -8.90 20.31
C PRO A 227 -13.72 -9.78 20.67
N SER A 228 -13.51 -10.88 19.93
CA SER A 228 -12.35 -11.76 20.08
C SER A 228 -11.01 -11.03 19.92
N MET A 229 -10.88 -10.08 19.00
CA MET A 229 -9.66 -9.27 18.86
C MET A 229 -9.48 -8.35 20.07
N LYS A 230 -10.55 -7.69 20.53
CA LYS A 230 -10.49 -6.76 21.68
C LYS A 230 -10.16 -7.46 23.00
N VAL A 231 -10.65 -8.68 23.19
CA VAL A 231 -10.40 -9.48 24.40
C VAL A 231 -9.03 -10.14 24.37
N SER A 232 -8.67 -10.81 23.27
CA SER A 232 -7.45 -11.62 23.21
C SER A 232 -6.20 -10.85 22.80
N ASN A 233 -6.36 -9.72 22.11
CA ASN A 233 -5.29 -8.98 21.42
C ASN A 233 -4.48 -9.82 20.42
N GLN A 234 -4.96 -11.02 20.05
CA GLN A 234 -4.28 -11.86 19.07
C GLN A 234 -4.60 -11.41 17.65
N ARG A 235 -3.56 -11.08 16.88
CA ARG A 235 -3.69 -10.55 15.51
C ARG A 235 -4.45 -11.46 14.55
N ILE A 236 -4.49 -12.77 14.82
CA ILE A 236 -5.27 -13.76 14.06
C ILE A 236 -6.78 -13.44 14.07
N HIS A 237 -7.28 -12.81 15.13
CA HIS A 237 -8.68 -12.45 15.28
C HIS A 237 -9.02 -11.06 14.71
N SER A 238 -8.02 -10.29 14.25
CA SER A 238 -8.28 -9.03 13.56
C SER A 238 -8.90 -9.26 12.18
N PRO A 239 -9.58 -8.26 11.59
CA PRO A 239 -10.01 -8.31 10.19
C PRO A 239 -8.92 -8.78 9.22
N LYS A 240 -7.68 -8.26 9.35
CA LYS A 240 -6.54 -8.68 8.52
C LYS A 240 -6.13 -10.14 8.79
N GLY A 241 -6.12 -10.56 10.05
CA GLY A 241 -5.79 -11.94 10.45
C GLY A 241 -6.78 -12.94 9.86
N ARG A 242 -8.08 -12.69 10.05
CA ARG A 242 -9.17 -13.52 9.52
C ARG A 242 -9.17 -13.55 8.00
N ALA A 243 -9.01 -12.41 7.34
CA ALA A 243 -8.91 -12.37 5.88
C ALA A 243 -7.71 -13.21 5.39
N THR A 244 -6.59 -13.19 6.11
CA THR A 244 -5.40 -14.01 5.77
C THR A 244 -5.65 -15.49 5.96
N LEU A 245 -6.27 -15.90 7.06
CA LEU A 245 -6.67 -17.30 7.28
C LEU A 245 -7.63 -17.80 6.21
N VAL A 246 -8.66 -17.01 5.87
CA VAL A 246 -9.64 -17.39 4.84
C VAL A 246 -8.94 -17.55 3.50
N ARG A 247 -8.07 -16.62 3.08
CA ARG A 247 -7.32 -16.75 1.83
C ARG A 247 -6.47 -18.02 1.80
N GLU A 248 -5.76 -18.32 2.88
CA GLU A 248 -4.95 -19.54 2.95
C GLU A 248 -5.80 -20.80 2.92
N TRP A 249 -6.93 -20.82 3.62
CA TRP A 249 -7.89 -21.92 3.56
C TRP A 249 -8.43 -22.13 2.14
N LEU A 250 -8.84 -21.06 1.44
CA LEU A 250 -9.30 -21.12 0.06
C LEU A 250 -8.22 -21.65 -0.89
N ARG A 251 -6.96 -21.23 -0.69
CA ARG A 251 -5.81 -21.72 -1.47
C ARG A 251 -5.59 -23.22 -1.25
N LEU A 252 -5.63 -23.69 0.00
CA LEU A 252 -5.46 -25.10 0.34
C LEU A 252 -6.62 -25.98 -0.14
N LEU A 253 -7.86 -25.45 -0.19
CA LEU A 253 -8.98 -26.16 -0.79
C LEU A 253 -8.82 -26.28 -2.31
N ALA A 254 -8.42 -25.18 -2.98
CA ALA A 254 -8.15 -25.20 -4.41
C ALA A 254 -7.04 -26.18 -4.78
N ASP A 255 -5.96 -26.24 -4.00
CA ASP A 255 -4.86 -27.20 -4.13
C ASP A 255 -5.34 -28.67 -4.06
N ARG A 256 -6.39 -28.93 -3.27
CA ARG A 256 -7.03 -30.25 -3.15
C ARG A 256 -8.17 -30.49 -4.14
N GLY A 257 -8.43 -29.57 -5.06
CA GLY A 257 -9.54 -29.66 -6.01
C GLY A 257 -10.93 -29.54 -5.38
N VAL A 258 -11.03 -28.97 -4.17
CA VAL A 258 -12.30 -28.75 -3.47
C VAL A 258 -12.82 -27.34 -3.78
N ASP A 259 -14.04 -27.24 -4.31
CA ASP A 259 -14.70 -25.95 -4.54
C ASP A 259 -15.42 -25.47 -3.26
N PRO A 260 -14.93 -24.41 -2.59
CA PRO A 260 -15.56 -23.88 -1.38
C PRO A 260 -16.98 -23.38 -1.62
N ASN A 261 -17.32 -22.95 -2.83
CA ASN A 261 -18.69 -22.50 -3.15
C ASN A 261 -19.67 -23.68 -3.21
N GLN A 262 -19.20 -24.87 -3.59
CA GLN A 262 -20.01 -26.10 -3.53
C GLN A 262 -20.11 -26.61 -2.11
N LEU A 263 -19.02 -26.55 -1.34
CA LEU A 263 -19.01 -26.92 0.07
C LEU A 263 -20.02 -26.09 0.88
N GLU A 264 -20.07 -24.78 0.66
CA GLU A 264 -21.03 -23.89 1.30
C GLU A 264 -22.49 -24.27 0.98
N LYS A 265 -22.79 -24.58 -0.28
CA LYS A 265 -24.13 -25.02 -0.71
C LYS A 265 -24.53 -26.40 -0.16
N ALA A 266 -23.55 -27.25 0.13
CA ALA A 266 -23.78 -28.58 0.68
C ALA A 266 -23.96 -28.57 2.21
N LEU A 267 -23.69 -27.45 2.89
CA LEU A 267 -23.98 -27.33 4.31
C LEU A 267 -25.50 -27.35 4.52
N PRO A 268 -26.03 -28.22 5.41
CA PRO A 268 -27.46 -28.25 5.67
C PRO A 268 -27.92 -26.88 6.20
N GLU A 269 -28.98 -26.32 5.61
CA GLU A 269 -29.61 -25.06 6.05
C GLU A 269 -30.16 -25.14 7.49
N GLN A 270 -30.22 -26.34 8.06
CA GLN A 270 -30.61 -26.58 9.44
C GLN A 270 -29.44 -26.31 10.40
N GLY A 271 -29.16 -25.04 10.65
CA GLY A 271 -28.36 -24.64 11.81
C GLY A 271 -29.11 -24.99 13.10
N VAL A 272 -28.40 -25.59 14.07
CA VAL A 272 -28.90 -25.68 15.45
C VAL A 272 -29.12 -24.25 15.96
N SER A 273 -30.38 -23.86 16.12
CA SER A 273 -30.73 -22.57 16.69
C SER A 273 -30.37 -22.58 18.18
N LEU A 274 -29.44 -21.70 18.58
CA LEU A 274 -29.21 -21.41 20.00
C LEU A 274 -30.36 -20.61 20.62
N ARG A 275 -31.36 -20.19 19.84
CA ARG A 275 -32.59 -19.56 20.38
C ARG A 275 -33.62 -20.58 20.88
N SER A 276 -33.39 -21.87 20.65
CA SER A 276 -34.23 -22.97 21.14
C SER A 276 -33.56 -23.79 22.26
N LEU A 277 -32.42 -23.32 22.78
CA LEU A 277 -31.82 -23.76 24.05
C LEU A 277 -32.06 -22.69 25.11
#